data_AF-A0A073KD13-F1
#
_entry.id   AF-A0A073KD13-F1
#
_cell.length_a   1.000
_cell.length_b   1.000
_cell.length_c   1.000
_cell.angle_alpha   90.00
_cell.angle_beta   90.00
_cell.angle_gamma   90.00
#
_symmetry.space_group_name_H-M   'P 1'
#
loop_
_entity.id
_entity.type
_entity.pdbx_description
1 polymer ?
#
loop_
_entity_poly.entity_id
_entity_poly.type
_entity_poly.pdbx_seq_one_letter_code
_entity_poly.pdbx_strand_id
1 'polypeptide(L)'
;MLKRYGIRIMMTCLLVAALCVTWQALTGISLLEVVRTYQGNKVQEVHAAETSTRVVPSKEVISALEQANEWSKYRVMEVTATGYTSGIESTGKRPGHPEYGITYSGVKAKRDIYSTIAADLRVFPLGTILFIPGYGYGVVADKGGAIKGNRLDLYYETVKEVYSQWGKKNVKVYVVKMGDGKLTEDQLTMLNQDETLQVFRGQYLKQR
;
A
#
# COMPACT_ATOMS: atom_id res chain seq x y z
N MET A 1 -5.96 -60.84 34.88
CA MET A 1 -6.49 -59.80 33.97
C MET A 1 -5.43 -58.82 33.46
N LEU A 2 -4.47 -58.37 34.29
CA LEU A 2 -3.48 -57.34 33.93
C LEU A 2 -2.60 -57.66 32.69
N LYS A 3 -2.21 -58.93 32.49
CA LYS A 3 -1.40 -59.37 31.34
C LYS A 3 -2.07 -59.16 29.97
N ARG A 4 -3.40 -59.33 29.87
CA ARG A 4 -4.14 -59.19 28.59
C ARG A 4 -4.30 -57.73 28.18
N TYR A 5 -4.40 -56.82 29.15
CA TYR A 5 -4.42 -55.38 28.89
C TYR A 5 -3.04 -54.88 28.46
N GLY A 6 -1.96 -55.38 29.09
CA GLY A 6 -0.59 -55.05 28.66
C GLY A 6 -0.30 -55.43 27.20
N ILE A 7 -0.73 -56.61 26.76
CA ILE A 7 -0.55 -57.05 25.37
C ILE A 7 -1.37 -56.20 24.40
N ARG A 8 -2.60 -55.83 24.77
CA ARG A 8 -3.45 -54.98 23.92
C ARG A 8 -2.88 -53.57 23.77
N ILE A 9 -2.38 -52.98 24.85
CA ILE A 9 -1.72 -51.67 24.83
C ILE A 9 -0.44 -51.74 23.97
N MET A 10 0.35 -52.79 24.13
CA MET A 10 1.56 -53.00 23.33
C MET A 10 1.23 -53.12 21.83
N MET A 11 0.20 -53.89 21.46
CA MET A 11 -0.23 -54.04 20.07
C MET A 11 -0.75 -52.72 19.48
N THR A 12 -1.50 -51.91 20.25
CA THR A 12 -1.93 -50.59 19.78
C THR A 12 -0.76 -49.63 19.60
N CYS A 13 0.25 -49.64 20.48
CA CYS A 13 1.44 -48.81 20.32
C CYS A 13 2.25 -49.21 19.07
N LEU A 14 2.37 -50.51 18.79
CA LEU A 14 3.05 -51.01 17.60
C LEU A 14 2.31 -50.63 16.31
N LEU A 15 0.98 -50.67 16.31
CA LEU A 15 0.17 -50.22 15.18
C LEU A 15 0.37 -48.72 14.90
N VAL A 16 0.33 -47.89 15.93
CA VAL A 16 0.55 -46.44 15.80
C VAL A 16 1.96 -46.14 15.30
N ALA A 17 2.97 -46.84 15.81
CA ALA A 17 4.35 -46.67 15.35
C ALA A 17 4.51 -47.06 13.86
N ALA A 18 3.89 -48.17 13.44
CA ALA A 18 3.91 -48.58 12.04
C ALA A 18 3.24 -47.55 11.12
N LEU A 19 2.09 -47.00 11.52
CA LEU A 19 1.39 -45.95 10.77
C LEU A 19 2.26 -44.69 10.64
N CYS A 20 2.92 -44.26 11.71
CA CYS A 20 3.84 -43.12 11.67
C CYS A 20 5.02 -43.33 10.71
N VAL A 21 5.63 -44.53 10.73
CA VAL A 21 6.74 -44.86 9.80
C VAL A 21 6.25 -44.87 8.35
N THR A 22 5.08 -45.44 8.09
CA THR A 22 4.51 -45.44 6.73
C THR A 22 4.16 -44.03 6.24
N TRP A 23 3.63 -43.17 7.11
CA TRP A 23 3.37 -41.77 6.78
C TRP A 23 4.65 -41.01 6.42
N GLN A 24 5.72 -41.23 7.20
CA GLN A 24 7.03 -40.63 6.91
C GLN A 24 7.61 -41.12 5.59
N ALA A 25 7.47 -42.41 5.27
CA ALA A 25 7.93 -42.97 3.99
C ALA A 25 7.17 -42.39 2.78
N LEU A 26 5.87 -42.08 2.95
CA LEU A 26 5.03 -41.53 1.88
C LEU A 26 5.25 -40.03 1.66
N THR A 27 5.38 -39.26 2.75
CA THR A 27 5.44 -37.79 2.71
C THR A 27 6.86 -37.23 2.72
N GLY A 28 7.85 -38.03 3.14
CA GLY A 28 9.23 -37.60 3.32
C GLY A 28 9.46 -36.69 4.54
N ILE A 29 8.42 -36.33 5.29
CA ILE A 29 8.48 -35.38 6.40
C ILE A 29 8.60 -36.13 7.73
N SER A 30 9.59 -35.77 8.55
CA SER A 30 9.80 -36.41 9.85
C SER A 30 8.86 -35.86 10.92
N LEU A 31 8.50 -36.70 11.92
CA LEU A 31 7.69 -36.26 13.07
C LEU A 31 8.33 -35.09 13.84
N LEU A 32 9.67 -35.04 13.91
CA LEU A 32 10.39 -33.93 14.52
C LEU A 32 10.19 -32.62 13.75
N GLU A 33 10.03 -32.67 12.44
CA GLU A 33 9.76 -31.51 11.60
C GLU A 33 8.32 -31.01 11.78
N VAL A 34 7.35 -31.92 11.84
CA VAL A 34 5.95 -31.58 12.17
C VAL A 34 5.84 -30.97 13.57
N VAL A 35 6.53 -31.54 14.57
CA VAL A 35 6.57 -30.98 15.93
C VAL A 35 7.28 -29.63 15.95
N ARG A 36 8.35 -29.43 15.15
CA ARG A 36 8.98 -28.11 14.98
C ARG A 36 8.07 -27.11 14.28
N THR A 37 7.24 -27.52 13.32
CA THR A 37 6.23 -26.63 12.72
C THR A 37 5.13 -26.29 13.73
N TYR A 38 4.70 -27.24 14.55
CA TYR A 38 3.71 -27.00 15.60
C TYR A 38 4.26 -26.17 16.77
N GLN A 39 5.51 -26.37 17.17
CA GLN A 39 6.19 -25.56 18.20
C GLN A 39 6.66 -24.21 17.64
N GLY A 40 7.05 -24.15 16.37
CA GLY A 40 7.33 -22.91 15.64
C GLY A 40 6.08 -22.07 15.41
N ASN A 41 4.89 -22.67 15.43
CA ASN A 41 3.59 -22.01 15.47
C ASN A 41 3.16 -21.53 16.87
N LYS A 42 3.99 -21.73 17.91
CA LYS A 42 4.03 -20.82 19.07
C LYS A 42 4.92 -19.62 18.73
N VAL A 43 4.64 -18.98 17.59
CA VAL A 43 4.99 -17.59 17.39
C VAL A 43 4.20 -16.84 18.45
N GLN A 44 4.94 -16.27 19.38
CA GLN A 44 4.63 -15.04 20.08
C GLN A 44 3.28 -14.46 19.64
N GLU A 45 2.30 -14.53 20.54
CA GLU A 45 1.13 -13.67 20.55
C GLU A 45 1.63 -12.23 20.78
N VAL A 46 2.46 -11.72 19.87
CA VAL A 46 2.50 -10.29 19.59
C VAL A 46 1.06 -9.99 19.26
N HIS A 47 0.46 -9.13 20.07
CA HIS A 47 -0.79 -8.51 19.74
C HIS A 47 -0.66 -7.94 18.33
N ALA A 48 -1.06 -8.73 17.33
CA ALA A 48 -1.58 -8.24 16.08
C ALA A 48 -2.93 -7.62 16.43
N ALA A 49 -2.89 -6.53 17.19
CA ALA A 49 -3.75 -5.42 16.88
C ALA A 49 -3.57 -5.22 15.38
N GLU A 50 -4.64 -5.44 14.64
CA GLU A 50 -4.82 -5.13 13.23
C GLU A 50 -4.43 -3.66 13.00
N THR A 51 -3.13 -3.39 12.97
CA THR A 51 -2.63 -2.12 12.49
C THR A 51 -2.44 -2.36 11.01
N SER A 52 -3.54 -2.19 10.28
CA SER A 52 -3.50 -1.69 8.92
C SER A 52 -2.76 -0.35 8.96
N THR A 53 -1.43 -0.38 9.07
CA THR A 53 -0.61 0.84 9.17
C THR A 53 -0.71 1.54 7.84
N ARG A 54 -1.43 2.67 7.82
CA ARG A 54 -1.55 3.56 6.66
C ARG A 54 -0.17 3.80 6.04
N VAL A 55 -0.08 3.59 4.74
CA VAL A 55 1.18 3.48 3.99
C VAL A 55 1.54 4.81 3.36
N VAL A 56 1.50 5.89 4.15
CA VAL A 56 2.05 7.16 3.63
C VAL A 56 3.57 6.95 3.52
N PRO A 57 4.17 7.03 2.32
CA PRO A 57 5.60 6.81 2.18
C PRO A 57 6.36 7.86 3.00
N SER A 58 7.34 7.40 3.79
CA SER A 58 8.17 8.30 4.58
C SER A 58 9.03 9.18 3.67
N LYS A 59 9.57 10.27 4.22
CA LYS A 59 10.42 11.19 3.46
C LYS A 59 11.67 10.48 2.88
N GLU A 60 12.19 9.50 3.60
CA GLU A 60 13.32 8.67 3.19
C GLU A 60 12.96 7.80 1.97
N VAL A 61 11.77 7.19 1.98
CA VAL A 61 11.27 6.40 0.84
C VAL A 61 11.11 7.28 -0.40
N ILE A 62 10.54 8.48 -0.25
CA ILE A 62 10.37 9.42 -1.37
C ILE A 62 11.74 9.81 -1.94
N SER A 63 12.70 10.15 -1.07
CA SER A 63 14.08 10.48 -1.48
C SER A 63 14.78 9.32 -2.19
N ALA A 64 14.55 8.08 -1.75
CA ALA A 64 15.08 6.90 -2.40
C ALA A 64 14.48 6.70 -3.81
N LEU A 65 13.17 6.88 -3.97
CA LEU A 65 12.51 6.83 -5.28
C LEU A 65 13.05 7.91 -6.22
N GLU A 66 13.29 9.12 -5.70
CA GLU A 66 13.92 10.21 -6.46
C GLU A 66 15.31 9.83 -6.98
N GLN A 67 16.10 9.08 -6.22
CA GLN A 67 17.47 8.72 -6.61
C GLN A 67 17.55 7.44 -7.46
N ALA A 68 16.64 6.50 -7.25
CA ALA A 68 16.68 5.18 -7.90
C ALA A 68 16.29 5.21 -9.39
N ASN A 69 15.54 6.23 -9.83
CA ASN A 69 14.98 6.26 -11.17
C ASN A 69 15.72 7.24 -12.08
N GLU A 70 15.90 6.86 -13.35
CA GLU A 70 16.43 7.76 -14.38
C GLU A 70 15.31 8.69 -14.88
N TRP A 71 15.09 9.79 -14.18
CA TRP A 71 13.96 10.70 -14.45
C TRP A 71 14.07 11.49 -15.76
N SER A 72 15.28 11.62 -16.31
CA SER A 72 15.56 12.34 -17.56
C SER A 72 14.81 11.77 -18.77
N LYS A 73 14.41 10.49 -18.73
CA LYS A 73 13.64 9.85 -19.81
C LYS A 73 12.18 10.27 -19.88
N TYR A 74 11.64 10.85 -18.81
CA TYR A 74 10.24 11.25 -18.74
C TYR A 74 10.06 12.70 -19.17
N ARG A 75 8.89 12.99 -19.76
CA ARG A 75 8.51 14.37 -20.06
C ARG A 75 8.39 15.16 -18.76
N VAL A 76 9.10 16.28 -18.69
CA VAL A 76 9.05 17.21 -17.56
C VAL A 76 8.02 18.30 -17.80
N MET A 77 7.28 18.66 -16.77
CA MET A 77 6.39 19.82 -16.77
C MET A 77 6.61 20.68 -15.53
N GLU A 78 6.66 21.98 -15.70
CA GLU A 78 6.65 22.91 -14.58
C GLU A 78 5.21 23.23 -14.20
N VAL A 79 4.87 23.02 -12.93
CA VAL A 79 3.53 23.21 -12.39
C VAL A 79 3.58 23.97 -11.08
N THR A 80 2.52 24.71 -10.78
CA THR A 80 2.27 25.21 -9.42
C THR A 80 1.51 24.14 -8.64
N ALA A 81 2.08 23.65 -7.54
CA ALA A 81 1.45 22.64 -6.69
C ALA A 81 1.02 23.24 -5.34
N THR A 82 -0.23 22.98 -4.95
CA THR A 82 -0.77 23.21 -3.60
C THR A 82 -1.14 21.89 -2.93
N GLY A 83 -1.55 21.92 -1.67
CA GLY A 83 -2.12 20.74 -1.01
C GLY A 83 -3.55 21.01 -0.54
N TYR A 84 -4.37 19.96 -0.53
CA TYR A 84 -5.77 20.00 -0.12
C TYR A 84 -6.14 18.75 0.70
N THR A 85 -7.30 18.80 1.36
CA THR A 85 -7.85 17.64 2.08
C THR A 85 -9.30 17.38 1.70
N SER A 86 -9.90 16.32 2.25
CA SER A 86 -11.33 16.05 2.08
C SER A 86 -12.23 17.01 2.87
N GLY A 87 -11.66 17.81 3.78
CA GLY A 87 -12.35 18.69 4.72
C GLY A 87 -13.08 19.88 4.08
N ILE A 88 -13.83 20.58 4.93
CA ILE A 88 -14.68 21.71 4.56
C ILE A 88 -13.88 22.87 3.96
N GLU A 89 -12.63 23.06 4.40
CA GLU A 89 -11.73 24.10 3.93
C GLU A 89 -11.31 23.93 2.47
N SER A 90 -11.41 22.72 1.93
CA SER A 90 -11.02 22.39 0.56
C SER A 90 -12.22 22.02 -0.32
N THR A 91 -13.17 21.24 0.21
CA THR A 91 -14.28 20.67 -0.57
C THR A 91 -15.66 21.23 -0.19
N GLY A 92 -15.75 21.99 0.91
CA GLY A 92 -17.03 22.42 1.47
C GLY A 92 -17.83 21.31 2.17
N LYS A 93 -17.29 20.07 2.26
CA LYS A 93 -17.99 18.89 2.80
C LYS A 93 -17.49 18.53 4.20
N ARG A 94 -18.35 17.90 4.99
CA ARG A 94 -18.05 17.39 6.34
C ARG A 94 -18.11 15.86 6.37
N PRO A 95 -17.39 15.21 7.32
CA PRO A 95 -17.58 13.78 7.58
C PRO A 95 -19.07 13.46 7.78
N GLY A 96 -19.58 12.45 7.06
CA GLY A 96 -20.99 12.08 7.02
C GLY A 96 -21.74 12.54 5.77
N HIS A 97 -21.19 13.46 4.97
CA HIS A 97 -21.73 13.77 3.64
C HIS A 97 -21.51 12.58 2.68
N PRO A 98 -22.49 12.19 1.83
CA PRO A 98 -22.35 11.03 0.93
C PRO A 98 -21.13 11.08 0.02
N GLU A 99 -20.79 12.29 -0.45
CA GLU A 99 -19.63 12.53 -1.31
C GLU A 99 -18.37 13.01 -0.55
N TYR A 100 -18.31 12.84 0.78
CA TYR A 100 -17.12 13.21 1.55
C TYR A 100 -15.93 12.33 1.16
N GLY A 101 -14.84 12.95 0.73
CA GLY A 101 -13.63 12.24 0.28
C GLY A 101 -13.78 11.49 -1.05
N ILE A 102 -14.84 11.74 -1.82
CA ILE A 102 -15.00 11.17 -3.17
C ILE A 102 -14.48 12.17 -4.20
N THR A 103 -13.51 11.74 -5.01
CA THR A 103 -12.92 12.55 -6.09
C THR A 103 -13.83 12.59 -7.32
N TYR A 104 -13.54 13.48 -8.27
CA TYR A 104 -14.29 13.55 -9.52
C TYR A 104 -14.33 12.23 -10.31
N SER A 105 -13.28 11.40 -10.25
CA SER A 105 -13.27 10.09 -10.90
C SER A 105 -14.20 9.06 -10.25
N GLY A 106 -14.67 9.33 -9.02
CA GLY A 106 -15.45 8.40 -8.22
C GLY A 106 -14.64 7.57 -7.22
N VAL A 107 -13.30 7.57 -7.32
CA VAL A 107 -12.45 6.92 -6.30
C VAL A 107 -12.32 7.79 -5.05
N LYS A 108 -12.09 7.16 -3.91
CA LYS A 108 -11.82 7.82 -2.64
C LYS A 108 -10.46 8.50 -2.68
N ALA A 109 -10.40 9.73 -2.18
CA ALA A 109 -9.17 10.45 -2.00
C ALA A 109 -8.25 9.67 -1.04
N LYS A 110 -7.02 9.41 -1.48
CA LYS A 110 -6.09 8.49 -0.82
C LYS A 110 -4.68 9.06 -0.79
N ARG A 111 -4.03 8.95 0.37
CA ARG A 111 -2.58 9.18 0.53
C ARG A 111 -1.90 7.83 0.75
N ASP A 112 -1.07 7.43 -0.22
CA ASP A 112 -0.35 6.15 -0.26
C ASP A 112 0.88 6.28 -1.18
N ILE A 113 1.54 5.18 -1.56
CA ILE A 113 2.61 5.14 -2.57
C ILE A 113 2.16 5.87 -3.84
N TYR A 114 0.99 5.50 -4.36
CA TYR A 114 0.22 6.25 -5.35
C TYR A 114 -0.93 6.97 -4.67
N SER A 115 -0.78 8.29 -4.56
CA SER A 115 -1.78 9.16 -3.96
C SER A 115 -2.68 9.81 -5.01
N THR A 116 -3.93 10.08 -4.68
CA THR A 116 -4.84 10.81 -5.57
C THR A 116 -4.47 12.29 -5.61
N ILE A 117 -4.48 12.89 -6.79
CA ILE A 117 -4.24 14.34 -6.97
C ILE A 117 -5.32 14.97 -7.85
N ALA A 118 -5.50 16.29 -7.70
CA ALA A 118 -6.37 17.08 -8.56
C ALA A 118 -5.56 17.84 -9.62
N ALA A 119 -6.08 17.89 -10.85
CA ALA A 119 -5.45 18.59 -11.97
C ALA A 119 -6.47 19.18 -12.96
N ASP A 120 -5.99 19.94 -13.95
CA ASP A 120 -6.79 20.28 -15.13
C ASP A 120 -6.84 19.08 -16.09
N LEU A 121 -8.02 18.47 -16.24
CA LEU A 121 -8.19 17.24 -17.04
C LEU A 121 -7.93 17.41 -18.54
N ARG A 122 -7.85 18.65 -19.04
CA ARG A 122 -7.45 18.93 -20.43
C ARG A 122 -5.95 18.82 -20.63
N VAL A 123 -5.18 18.99 -19.56
CA VAL A 123 -3.71 18.88 -19.54
C VAL A 123 -3.30 17.49 -19.08
N PHE A 124 -3.89 17.02 -17.99
CA PHE A 124 -3.64 15.70 -17.40
C PHE A 124 -4.97 14.96 -17.24
N PRO A 125 -5.37 14.12 -18.22
CA PRO A 125 -6.59 13.31 -18.11
C PRO A 125 -6.58 12.41 -16.87
N LEU A 126 -7.76 12.00 -16.42
CA LEU A 126 -7.88 11.04 -15.31
C LEU A 126 -7.03 9.78 -15.57
N GLY A 127 -6.42 9.26 -14.51
CA GLY A 127 -5.49 8.14 -14.57
C GLY A 127 -4.06 8.51 -14.97
N THR A 128 -3.77 9.80 -15.24
CA THR A 128 -2.38 10.26 -15.46
C THR A 128 -1.56 10.03 -14.20
N ILE A 129 -0.39 9.40 -14.37
CA ILE A 129 0.56 9.13 -13.29
C ILE A 129 1.71 10.13 -13.41
N LEU A 130 1.91 10.90 -12.35
CA LEU A 130 2.99 11.84 -12.18
C LEU A 130 3.91 11.39 -11.06
N PHE A 131 5.20 11.63 -11.21
CA PHE A 131 6.11 11.65 -10.09
C PHE A 131 6.40 13.08 -9.68
N ILE A 132 6.17 13.39 -8.41
CA ILE A 132 6.23 14.74 -7.85
C ILE A 132 7.29 14.75 -6.76
N PRO A 133 8.46 15.36 -7.01
CA PRO A 133 9.54 15.42 -6.03
C PRO A 133 9.07 16.01 -4.69
N GLY A 134 9.42 15.33 -3.60
CA GLY A 134 9.03 15.63 -2.23
C GLY A 134 7.63 15.16 -1.84
N TYR A 135 6.84 14.60 -2.76
CA TYR A 135 5.50 14.05 -2.49
C TYR A 135 5.40 12.55 -2.79
N GLY A 136 5.95 12.11 -3.93
CA GLY A 136 5.87 10.74 -4.42
C GLY A 136 5.02 10.63 -5.69
N TYR A 137 4.46 9.44 -5.94
CA TYR A 137 3.59 9.22 -7.10
C TYR A 137 2.19 9.79 -6.87
N GLY A 138 1.71 10.56 -7.84
CA GLY A 138 0.37 11.11 -7.89
C GLY A 138 -0.42 10.56 -9.08
N VAL A 139 -1.64 10.10 -8.84
CA VAL A 139 -2.58 9.67 -9.87
C VAL A 139 -3.68 10.71 -9.98
N VAL A 140 -3.88 11.27 -11.17
CA VAL A 140 -4.93 12.27 -11.40
C VAL A 140 -6.28 11.59 -11.28
N ALA A 141 -6.98 11.91 -10.19
CA ALA A 141 -8.27 11.34 -9.82
C ALA A 141 -9.35 12.41 -9.68
N ASP A 142 -8.95 13.67 -9.53
CA ASP A 142 -9.84 14.76 -9.17
C ASP A 142 -9.66 16.00 -10.06
N LYS A 143 -10.64 16.91 -10.02
CA LYS A 143 -10.56 18.24 -10.64
C LYS A 143 -11.06 19.31 -9.67
N GLY A 144 -10.37 20.44 -9.64
CA GLY A 144 -10.79 21.61 -8.88
C GLY A 144 -11.31 22.74 -9.76
N GLY A 145 -12.21 23.57 -9.23
CA GLY A 145 -12.65 24.79 -9.90
C GLY A 145 -11.49 25.76 -10.17
N ALA A 146 -10.59 25.91 -9.20
CA ALA A 146 -9.40 26.77 -9.27
C ALA A 146 -8.15 26.07 -9.85
N ILE A 147 -8.23 24.78 -10.15
CA ILE A 147 -7.11 23.97 -10.66
C ILE A 147 -7.21 23.94 -12.19
N LYS A 148 -6.53 24.89 -12.83
CA LYS A 148 -6.56 25.12 -14.30
C LYS A 148 -5.15 25.24 -14.85
N GLY A 149 -4.93 24.74 -16.07
CA GLY A 149 -3.63 24.73 -16.73
C GLY A 149 -2.61 23.87 -15.99
N ASN A 150 -1.38 24.37 -15.86
CA ASN A 150 -0.27 23.68 -15.19
C ASN A 150 -0.34 23.84 -13.66
N ARG A 151 -1.46 23.45 -13.05
CA ARG A 151 -1.68 23.51 -11.61
C ARG A 151 -2.09 22.14 -11.08
N LEU A 152 -1.52 21.76 -9.93
CA LEU A 152 -1.85 20.53 -9.22
C LEU A 152 -2.31 20.86 -7.79
N ASP A 153 -3.20 20.02 -7.27
CA ASP A 153 -3.55 19.99 -5.86
C ASP A 153 -3.28 18.59 -5.29
N LEU A 154 -2.41 18.52 -4.30
CA LEU A 154 -1.90 17.27 -3.74
C LEU A 154 -2.73 16.88 -2.53
N TYR A 155 -3.27 15.66 -2.52
CA TYR A 155 -4.09 15.22 -1.41
C TYR A 155 -3.25 14.93 -0.16
N TYR A 156 -3.75 15.38 0.98
CA TYR A 156 -3.28 15.06 2.33
C TYR A 156 -4.47 14.68 3.21
N GLU A 157 -4.23 13.85 4.23
CA GLU A 157 -5.30 13.45 5.16
C GLU A 157 -5.69 14.60 6.08
N THR A 158 -4.72 15.46 6.44
CA THR A 158 -4.94 16.56 7.38
C THR A 158 -4.36 17.89 6.90
N VAL A 159 -4.99 18.98 7.32
CA VAL A 159 -4.54 20.35 7.05
C VAL A 159 -3.13 20.59 7.63
N LYS A 160 -2.82 20.00 8.78
CA LYS A 160 -1.51 20.09 9.41
C LYS A 160 -0.40 19.53 8.52
N GLU A 161 -0.67 18.44 7.79
CA GLU A 161 0.30 17.84 6.87
C GLU A 161 0.53 18.71 5.64
N VAL A 162 -0.52 19.35 5.10
CA VAL A 162 -0.39 20.31 4.00
C VAL A 162 0.62 21.41 4.37
N TYR A 163 0.47 22.01 5.56
CA TYR A 163 1.35 23.08 6.02
C TYR A 163 2.76 22.61 6.37
N SER A 164 2.90 21.45 7.02
CA SER A 164 4.19 20.97 7.50
C SER A 164 5.03 20.26 6.43
N GLN A 165 4.39 19.69 5.40
CA GLN A 165 5.08 18.87 4.38
C GLN A 165 5.15 19.51 3.00
N TRP A 166 4.27 20.47 2.66
CA TRP A 166 4.19 20.98 1.28
C TRP A 166 4.20 22.50 1.13
N GLY A 167 3.16 23.20 1.58
CA GLY A 167 2.91 24.60 1.21
C GLY A 167 2.55 24.79 -0.27
N LYS A 168 2.66 26.02 -0.79
CA LYS A 168 2.48 26.33 -2.23
C LYS A 168 3.84 26.57 -2.88
N LYS A 169 4.16 25.83 -3.93
CA LYS A 169 5.44 26.01 -4.66
C LYS A 169 5.34 25.61 -6.13
N ASN A 170 6.24 26.14 -6.94
CA ASN A 170 6.46 25.66 -8.30
C ASN A 170 7.40 24.46 -8.24
N VAL A 171 7.07 23.40 -8.97
CA VAL A 171 7.83 22.15 -8.99
C VAL A 171 7.87 21.59 -10.40
N LYS A 172 8.99 20.97 -10.76
CA LYS A 172 9.12 20.17 -11.97
C LYS A 172 8.62 18.77 -11.69
N VAL A 173 7.56 18.35 -12.38
CA VAL A 173 6.98 17.02 -12.27
C VAL A 173 7.32 16.19 -13.49
N TYR A 174 7.39 14.88 -13.30
CA TYR A 174 7.69 13.92 -14.36
C TYR A 174 6.42 13.17 -14.73
N VAL A 175 6.05 13.21 -16.00
CA VAL A 175 4.89 12.48 -16.52
C VAL A 175 5.31 11.03 -16.78
N VAL A 176 4.94 10.15 -15.86
CA VAL A 176 5.29 8.71 -15.92
C VAL A 176 4.40 7.98 -16.92
N LYS A 177 3.09 8.29 -16.89
CA LYS A 177 2.10 7.72 -17.81
C LYS A 177 0.97 8.72 -18.02
N MET A 178 0.60 8.98 -19.27
CA MET A 178 -0.61 9.75 -19.58
C MET A 178 -1.86 8.89 -19.34
N GLY A 179 -2.86 9.48 -18.71
CA GLY A 179 -4.15 8.85 -18.45
C GLY A 179 -5.01 8.73 -19.70
N ASP A 180 -5.96 7.79 -19.67
CA ASP A 180 -6.93 7.55 -20.74
C ASP A 180 -8.29 8.23 -20.47
N GLY A 181 -8.39 9.01 -19.38
CA GLY A 181 -9.61 9.68 -18.97
C GLY A 181 -10.48 8.86 -18.01
N LYS A 182 -9.99 7.72 -17.51
CA LYS A 182 -10.69 6.89 -16.51
C LYS A 182 -9.77 6.52 -15.35
N LEU A 183 -10.36 6.32 -14.19
CA LEU A 183 -9.71 5.74 -13.03
C LEU A 183 -10.76 5.04 -12.16
N THR A 184 -10.48 3.82 -11.76
CA THR A 184 -11.32 2.99 -10.88
C THR A 184 -10.60 2.67 -9.58
N GLU A 185 -11.35 2.29 -8.54
CA GLU A 185 -10.77 1.89 -7.26
C GLU A 185 -9.86 0.66 -7.40
N ASP A 186 -10.24 -0.29 -8.26
CA ASP A 186 -9.44 -1.49 -8.51
C ASP A 186 -8.10 -1.12 -9.17
N GLN A 187 -8.10 -0.23 -10.16
CA GLN A 187 -6.86 0.26 -10.78
C GLN A 187 -5.96 0.97 -9.76
N LEU A 188 -6.53 1.85 -8.93
CA LEU A 188 -5.76 2.54 -7.88
C LEU A 188 -5.23 1.58 -6.82
N THR A 189 -6.00 0.54 -6.50
CA THR A 189 -5.60 -0.50 -5.55
C THR A 189 -4.48 -1.35 -6.12
N MET A 190 -4.56 -1.79 -7.38
CA MET A 190 -3.50 -2.54 -8.07
C MET A 190 -2.18 -1.75 -8.11
N LEU A 191 -2.24 -0.44 -8.41
CA LEU A 191 -1.06 0.43 -8.37
C LEU A 191 -0.39 0.45 -6.99
N ASN A 192 -1.19 0.48 -5.94
CA ASN A 192 -0.69 0.48 -4.56
C ASN A 192 -0.30 -0.92 -4.07
N GLN A 193 -0.72 -2.00 -4.73
CA GLN A 193 -0.37 -3.37 -4.38
C GLN A 193 0.83 -3.93 -5.17
N ASP A 194 1.35 -3.18 -6.15
CA ASP A 194 2.50 -3.60 -6.95
C ASP A 194 3.69 -3.98 -6.05
N GLU A 195 4.01 -5.27 -6.06
CA GLU A 195 5.01 -5.88 -5.18
C GLU A 195 6.39 -5.23 -5.35
N THR A 196 6.72 -4.77 -6.55
CA THR A 196 8.01 -4.11 -6.82
C THR A 196 8.19 -2.86 -5.97
N LEU A 197 7.11 -2.14 -5.69
CA LEU A 197 7.10 -0.96 -4.83
C LEU A 197 6.88 -1.31 -3.34
N GLN A 198 6.21 -2.43 -3.05
CA GLN A 198 6.08 -2.96 -1.69
C GLN A 198 7.41 -3.49 -1.13
N VAL A 199 8.33 -3.98 -1.97
CA VAL A 199 9.68 -4.37 -1.52
C VAL A 199 10.45 -3.16 -0.99
N PHE A 200 10.35 -2.00 -1.65
CA PHE A 200 10.90 -0.75 -1.10
C PHE A 200 10.26 -0.43 0.26
N ARG A 201 8.93 -0.57 0.38
CA ARG A 201 8.23 -0.40 1.67
C ARG A 201 8.80 -1.32 2.77
N GLY A 202 8.99 -2.60 2.48
CA GLY A 202 9.54 -3.58 3.44
C GLY A 202 11.00 -3.28 3.83
N GLN A 203 11.83 -2.85 2.89
CA GLN A 203 13.24 -2.54 3.14
C GLN A 203 13.42 -1.31 4.06
N TYR A 204 12.57 -0.29 3.93
CA TYR A 204 12.65 0.91 4.77
C TYR A 204 11.92 0.78 6.12
N LEU A 205 10.88 -0.04 6.22
CA LEU A 205 10.22 -0.31 7.51
C LEU A 205 11.06 -1.20 8.43
N LYS A 206 11.97 -2.01 7.88
CA LYS A 206 12.85 -2.92 8.65
C LYS A 206 14.11 -2.25 9.22
N GLN A 207 14.35 -0.97 8.89
CA GLN A 207 15.49 -0.18 9.40
C GLN A 207 15.16 0.59 10.70
N ARG A 208 14.16 0.12 11.47
CA ARG A 208 13.82 0.66 12.79
C ARG A 208 14.04 -0.38 13.87
#